data_AF-A0A938QF66-F1
#
_entry.id   AF-A0A938QF66-F1
#
_cell.length_a   1.000
_cell.length_b   1.000
_cell.length_c   1.000
_cell.angle_alpha   90.00
_cell.angle_beta   90.00
_cell.angle_gamma   90.00
#
_symmetry.space_group_name_H-M   'P 1'
#
loop_
_entity.id
_entity.type
_entity.pdbx_description
1 polymer ?
#
loop_
_entity_poly.entity_id
_entity_poly.type
_entity_poly.pdbx_seq_one_letter_code
_entity_poly.pdbx_strand_id
1 'polypeptide(L)'
;MQLLRLSEVPLRDQDRSFGYSRARALGGASLVLCAAALAIYLGNVTLSWLGYFIAGVIVIGLLLYHKAIIARFQSTNWLVRMTGDGLFIKFRSYLNAHFAADDHVVVFIPYSEIATAKLIHEVQRVADRDEDNRPTETTRKRRVVELELNGDSRQLAIAIASEQDTVLAKTRIGAERPSTRYHHFPVRLPTMKRLMIEWGVVPAADVFLDALTRHTLVRPAESATKDLTVNDTLTREDQENRLLELVESGQKLVAIAEARRLYAYNLTEAQSFIEELLHKNNARK
;
A
#
# COMPACT_ATOMS: atom_id res chain seq x y z
N MET A 1 21.45 -5.59 8.85
CA MET A 1 20.58 -5.02 7.80
C MET A 1 21.36 -4.04 6.94
N GLN A 2 21.06 -3.94 5.65
CA GLN A 2 21.67 -2.96 4.76
C GLN A 2 20.61 -2.27 3.90
N LEU A 3 20.65 -0.94 3.81
CA LEU A 3 19.82 -0.17 2.88
C LEU A 3 20.52 -0.08 1.53
N LEU A 4 19.76 -0.29 0.47
CA LEU A 4 20.24 -0.39 -0.90
C LEU A 4 19.37 0.44 -1.84
N ARG A 5 19.99 0.93 -2.90
CA ARG A 5 19.28 1.47 -4.05
C ARG A 5 18.73 0.34 -4.90
N LEU A 6 17.74 0.65 -5.72
CA LEU A 6 17.12 -0.36 -6.58
C LEU A 6 18.11 -0.94 -7.61
N SER A 7 19.09 -0.13 -8.06
CA SER A 7 20.15 -0.54 -8.99
C SER A 7 21.23 -1.41 -8.35
N GLU A 8 21.38 -1.37 -7.02
CA GLU A 8 22.40 -2.10 -6.27
C GLU A 8 21.96 -3.52 -5.89
N VAL A 9 20.68 -3.86 -6.11
CA VAL A 9 20.16 -5.19 -5.78
C VAL A 9 20.73 -6.21 -6.76
N PRO A 10 21.49 -7.22 -6.29
CA PRO A 10 22.03 -8.24 -7.17
C PRO A 10 20.89 -9.00 -7.86
N LEU A 11 21.06 -9.28 -9.14
CA LEU A 11 20.17 -10.12 -9.93
C LEU A 11 20.79 -11.51 -10.00
N ARG A 12 20.26 -12.50 -9.27
CA ARG A 12 20.62 -13.91 -9.46
C ARG A 12 19.44 -14.66 -10.05
N ASP A 13 19.70 -15.56 -11.00
CA ASP A 13 18.65 -16.33 -11.70
C ASP A 13 17.88 -17.28 -10.78
N GLN A 14 18.43 -17.62 -9.61
CA GLN A 14 17.80 -18.50 -8.63
C GLN A 14 16.95 -17.74 -7.60
N ASP A 15 16.88 -16.41 -7.69
CA ASP A 15 16.14 -15.60 -6.72
C ASP A 15 14.63 -15.80 -6.87
N ARG A 16 13.95 -16.09 -5.76
CA ARG A 16 12.49 -16.15 -5.74
C ARG A 16 11.94 -14.74 -5.57
N SER A 17 11.33 -14.20 -6.63
CA SER A 17 10.71 -12.87 -6.60
C SER A 17 9.20 -12.95 -6.38
N PHE A 18 8.70 -12.05 -5.53
CA PHE A 18 7.28 -11.90 -5.22
C PHE A 18 6.84 -10.52 -5.68
N GLY A 19 6.04 -10.47 -6.73
CA GLY A 19 5.66 -9.24 -7.44
C GLY A 19 4.18 -9.12 -7.73
N TYR A 20 3.71 -7.94 -8.11
CA TYR A 20 2.28 -7.77 -8.42
C TYR A 20 1.92 -8.52 -9.69
N SER A 21 0.76 -9.18 -9.69
CA SER A 21 0.37 -10.09 -10.78
C SER A 21 0.20 -9.36 -12.12
N ARG A 22 1.05 -9.73 -13.09
CA ARG A 22 0.93 -9.32 -14.50
C ARG A 22 -0.31 -9.92 -15.15
N ALA A 23 -0.65 -11.17 -14.80
CA ALA A 23 -1.83 -11.86 -15.33
C ALA A 23 -3.15 -11.17 -14.96
N ARG A 24 -3.27 -10.66 -13.72
CA ARG A 24 -4.45 -9.87 -13.31
C ARG A 24 -4.56 -8.55 -14.08
N ALA A 25 -3.43 -7.94 -14.42
CA ALA A 25 -3.41 -6.72 -15.22
C ALA A 25 -3.85 -7.00 -16.67
N LEU A 26 -3.32 -8.07 -17.29
CA LEU A 26 -3.73 -8.52 -18.62
C LEU A 26 -5.21 -8.89 -18.65
N GLY A 27 -5.67 -9.76 -17.74
CA GLY A 27 -7.07 -10.20 -17.70
C GLY A 27 -8.04 -9.04 -17.51
N GLY A 28 -7.71 -8.07 -16.65
CA GLY A 28 -8.51 -6.85 -16.51
C GLY A 28 -8.56 -6.02 -17.79
N ALA A 29 -7.41 -5.76 -18.41
CA ALA A 29 -7.35 -5.03 -19.68
C ALA A 29 -8.11 -5.76 -20.81
N SER A 30 -7.96 -7.08 -20.91
CA SER A 30 -8.68 -7.91 -21.89
C SER A 30 -10.19 -7.86 -21.67
N LEU A 31 -10.67 -7.97 -20.43
CA LEU A 31 -12.11 -7.84 -20.12
C LEU A 31 -12.67 -6.48 -20.55
N VAL A 32 -11.94 -5.40 -20.27
CA VAL A 32 -12.35 -4.04 -20.65
C VAL A 32 -12.40 -3.90 -22.18
N LEU A 33 -11.43 -4.45 -22.91
CA LEU A 33 -11.42 -4.45 -24.37
C LEU A 33 -12.56 -5.32 -24.95
N CYS A 34 -12.85 -6.47 -24.35
CA CYS A 34 -14.00 -7.30 -24.73
C CYS A 34 -15.33 -6.56 -24.50
N ALA A 35 -15.48 -5.82 -23.40
CA ALA A 35 -16.66 -5.01 -23.13
C ALA A 35 -16.82 -3.88 -24.16
N ALA A 36 -15.72 -3.20 -24.55
CA ALA A 36 -15.74 -2.21 -25.62
C ALA A 36 -16.15 -2.82 -26.97
N ALA A 37 -15.58 -3.98 -27.32
CA ALA A 37 -15.92 -4.70 -28.55
C ALA A 37 -17.39 -5.14 -28.57
N LEU A 38 -17.91 -5.63 -27.44
CA LEU A 38 -19.32 -5.99 -27.29
C LEU A 38 -20.24 -4.77 -27.43
N ALA A 39 -19.87 -3.62 -26.85
CA ALA A 39 -20.64 -2.38 -26.99
C ALA A 39 -20.69 -1.90 -28.45
N ILE A 40 -19.58 -2.01 -29.19
CA ILE A 40 -19.54 -1.71 -30.63
C ILE A 40 -20.43 -2.68 -31.41
N TYR A 41 -20.33 -3.98 -31.12
CA TYR A 41 -21.15 -5.01 -31.78
C TYR A 41 -22.65 -4.76 -31.56
N LEU A 42 -23.07 -4.50 -30.31
CA LEU A 42 -24.46 -4.17 -29.99
C LEU A 42 -24.91 -2.86 -30.65
N GLY A 43 -24.04 -1.84 -30.72
CA GLY A 43 -24.31 -0.60 -31.44
C GLY A 43 -24.56 -0.84 -32.93
N ASN A 44 -23.76 -1.70 -33.57
CA ASN A 44 -23.95 -2.10 -34.97
C ASN A 44 -25.28 -2.84 -35.16
N VAL A 45 -25.60 -3.81 -34.30
CA VAL A 45 -26.82 -4.63 -34.41
C VAL A 45 -28.09 -3.81 -34.17
N THR A 46 -28.05 -2.86 -33.24
CA THR A 46 -29.20 -2.02 -32.87
C THR A 46 -29.29 -0.72 -33.68
N LEU A 47 -28.36 -0.47 -34.62
CA LEU A 47 -28.18 0.81 -35.31
C LEU A 47 -28.14 2.03 -34.35
N SER A 48 -27.66 1.82 -33.13
CA SER A 48 -27.66 2.84 -32.09
C SER A 48 -26.29 3.45 -31.93
N TRP A 49 -26.24 4.78 -32.02
CA TRP A 49 -25.02 5.56 -31.73
C TRP A 49 -24.52 5.37 -30.29
N LEU A 50 -25.41 4.93 -29.38
CA LEU A 50 -25.11 4.73 -27.96
C LEU A 50 -24.04 3.66 -27.72
N GLY A 51 -23.99 2.61 -28.54
CA GLY A 51 -22.98 1.56 -28.42
C GLY A 51 -21.55 2.09 -28.65
N TYR A 52 -21.39 2.99 -29.63
CA TYR A 52 -20.11 3.64 -29.90
C TYR A 52 -19.74 4.65 -28.82
N PHE A 53 -20.72 5.37 -28.27
CA PHE A 53 -20.49 6.29 -27.15
C PHE A 53 -19.96 5.53 -25.92
N ILE A 54 -20.62 4.42 -25.53
CA ILE A 54 -20.19 3.57 -24.41
C ILE A 54 -18.77 3.02 -24.67
N ALA A 55 -18.51 2.51 -25.87
CA ALA A 55 -17.19 2.01 -26.24
C ALA A 55 -16.11 3.11 -26.14
N GLY A 56 -16.42 4.33 -26.61
CA GLY A 56 -15.54 5.49 -26.50
C GLY A 56 -15.19 5.84 -25.05
N VAL A 57 -16.20 5.86 -24.16
CA VAL A 57 -15.98 6.09 -22.72
C VAL A 57 -15.10 5.00 -22.11
N ILE A 58 -15.32 3.73 -22.46
CA ILE A 58 -14.50 2.61 -21.98
C ILE A 58 -13.04 2.76 -22.43
N VAL A 59 -12.80 3.11 -23.69
CA VAL A 59 -11.45 3.30 -24.24
C VAL A 59 -10.75 4.49 -23.58
N ILE A 60 -11.43 5.61 -23.39
CA ILE A 60 -10.88 6.78 -22.68
C ILE A 60 -10.52 6.38 -21.24
N GLY A 61 -11.39 5.63 -20.56
CA GLY A 61 -11.10 5.08 -19.23
C GLY A 61 -9.81 4.26 -19.23
N LEU A 62 -9.66 3.33 -20.18
CA LEU A 62 -8.45 2.51 -20.32
C LEU A 62 -7.20 3.39 -20.54
N LEU A 63 -7.30 4.43 -21.37
CA LEU A 63 -6.21 5.40 -21.60
C LEU A 63 -5.88 6.20 -20.34
N LEU A 64 -6.82 6.47 -19.45
CA LEU A 64 -6.49 7.12 -18.17
C LEU A 64 -5.71 6.18 -17.24
N TYR A 65 -6.00 4.87 -17.27
CA TYR A 65 -5.34 3.88 -16.41
C TYR A 65 -4.12 3.18 -17.03
N HIS A 66 -3.78 3.45 -18.30
CA HIS A 66 -2.71 2.74 -19.02
C HIS A 66 -1.36 2.78 -18.29
N LYS A 67 -0.99 3.92 -17.68
CA LYS A 67 0.29 4.04 -16.95
C LYS A 67 0.37 3.10 -15.76
N ALA A 68 -0.74 2.92 -15.03
CA ALA A 68 -0.81 2.01 -13.89
C ALA A 68 -0.73 0.54 -14.34
N ILE A 69 -1.29 0.22 -15.51
CA ILE A 69 -1.19 -1.10 -16.12
C ILE A 69 0.26 -1.38 -16.53
N ILE A 70 0.90 -0.46 -17.26
CA ILE A 70 2.29 -0.59 -17.72
C ILE A 70 3.26 -0.69 -16.53
N ALA A 71 3.02 0.06 -15.45
CA ALA A 71 3.83 0.00 -14.24
C ALA A 71 3.94 -1.43 -13.65
N ARG A 72 2.91 -2.29 -13.84
CA ARG A 72 2.95 -3.68 -13.39
C ARG A 72 3.84 -4.59 -14.26
N PHE A 73 4.22 -4.17 -15.45
CA PHE A 73 5.13 -4.94 -16.32
C PHE A 73 6.59 -4.53 -16.16
N GLN A 74 6.88 -3.50 -15.37
CA GLN A 74 8.26 -3.10 -15.09
C GLN A 74 9.03 -4.22 -14.39
N SER A 75 10.33 -4.35 -14.70
CA SER A 75 11.25 -5.29 -14.04
C SER A 75 11.40 -5.03 -12.54
N THR A 76 11.04 -3.82 -12.10
CA THR A 76 11.05 -3.33 -10.72
C THR A 76 9.77 -3.66 -9.94
N ASN A 77 8.82 -4.39 -10.55
CA ASN A 77 7.54 -4.77 -9.97
C ASN A 77 7.66 -6.00 -9.04
N TRP A 78 8.56 -5.93 -8.07
CA TRP A 78 8.71 -6.90 -7.00
C TRP A 78 8.63 -6.17 -5.65
N LEU A 79 8.04 -6.84 -4.65
CA LEU A 79 7.92 -6.34 -3.29
C LEU A 79 8.95 -7.03 -2.38
N VAL A 80 9.06 -8.35 -2.51
CA VAL A 80 10.00 -9.17 -1.77
C VAL A 80 10.79 -10.03 -2.75
N ARG A 81 12.08 -10.20 -2.50
CA ARG A 81 12.93 -11.16 -3.20
C ARG A 81 13.71 -11.97 -2.17
N MET A 82 13.59 -13.29 -2.24
CA MET A 82 14.33 -14.22 -1.39
C MET A 82 15.57 -14.70 -2.13
N THR A 83 16.70 -14.67 -1.43
CA THR A 83 17.96 -15.25 -1.88
C THR A 83 18.43 -16.32 -0.89
N GLY A 84 19.57 -16.96 -1.15
CA GLY A 84 20.17 -17.90 -0.20
C GLY A 84 20.63 -17.25 1.11
N ASP A 85 20.96 -15.96 1.07
CA ASP A 85 21.62 -15.24 2.17
C ASP A 85 20.61 -14.41 3.00
N GLY A 86 19.47 -14.04 2.42
CA GLY A 86 18.45 -13.24 3.11
C GLY A 86 17.31 -12.77 2.22
N LEU A 87 16.66 -11.70 2.66
CA LEU A 87 15.50 -11.08 2.02
C LEU A 87 15.82 -9.67 1.55
N PHE A 88 15.49 -9.37 0.29
CA PHE A 88 15.35 -7.99 -0.17
C PHE A 88 13.89 -7.58 -0.10
N ILE A 89 13.60 -6.48 0.60
CA ILE A 89 12.25 -5.94 0.75
C ILE A 89 12.24 -4.52 0.23
N LYS A 90 11.32 -4.24 -0.68
CA LYS A 90 11.13 -2.91 -1.27
C LYS A 90 10.00 -2.17 -0.54
N PHE A 91 10.26 -0.94 -0.10
CA PHE A 91 9.24 -0.13 0.58
C PHE A 91 8.36 0.66 -0.41
N ARG A 92 8.89 0.93 -1.60
CA ARG A 92 8.21 1.71 -2.64
C ARG A 92 7.30 0.83 -3.49
N SER A 93 6.00 1.10 -3.43
CA SER A 93 4.98 0.47 -4.29
C SER A 93 5.20 0.79 -5.77
N TYR A 94 4.76 -0.11 -6.68
CA TYR A 94 4.77 0.15 -8.13
C TYR A 94 3.90 1.36 -8.53
N LEU A 95 2.90 1.71 -7.72
CA LEU A 95 2.08 2.91 -7.92
C LEU A 95 2.90 4.21 -7.76
N ASN A 96 4.04 4.12 -7.06
CA ASN A 96 5.01 5.19 -6.87
C ASN A 96 6.23 5.03 -7.81
N ALA A 97 6.10 4.34 -8.95
CA ALA A 97 7.21 4.13 -9.88
C ALA A 97 7.72 5.40 -10.57
N HIS A 98 7.03 6.54 -10.43
CA HIS A 98 7.40 7.82 -11.02
C HIS A 98 8.42 8.62 -10.18
N PHE A 99 8.75 8.16 -8.96
CA PHE A 99 9.78 8.77 -8.11
C PHE A 99 11.18 8.30 -8.55
N ALA A 100 12.21 9.10 -8.26
CA ALA A 100 13.58 8.89 -8.73
C ALA A 100 14.16 7.54 -8.26
N ALA A 101 14.93 6.88 -9.12
CA ALA A 101 15.46 5.53 -8.85
C ALA A 101 16.68 5.52 -7.91
N ASP A 102 17.26 6.69 -7.60
CA ASP A 102 18.47 6.83 -6.78
C ASP A 102 18.21 6.76 -5.27
N ASP A 103 16.95 6.68 -4.86
CA ASP A 103 16.55 6.61 -3.46
C ASP A 103 16.83 5.21 -2.87
N HIS A 104 17.23 5.16 -1.60
CA HIS A 104 17.42 3.91 -0.84
C HIS A 104 16.07 3.31 -0.46
N VAL A 105 15.47 2.57 -1.39
CA VAL A 105 14.08 2.05 -1.27
C VAL A 105 14.01 0.55 -0.99
N VAL A 106 15.17 -0.10 -0.85
CA VAL A 106 15.29 -1.53 -0.59
C VAL A 106 16.08 -1.75 0.69
N VAL A 107 15.63 -2.69 1.53
CA VAL A 107 16.46 -3.25 2.61
C VAL A 107 16.81 -4.69 2.33
N PHE A 108 18.05 -5.04 2.61
CA PHE A 108 18.50 -6.41 2.77
C PHE A 108 18.47 -6.81 4.25
N ILE A 109 17.73 -7.87 4.55
CA ILE A 109 17.62 -8.48 5.87
C ILE A 109 18.17 -9.92 5.79
N PRO A 110 19.36 -10.18 6.35
CA PRO A 110 19.87 -11.54 6.53
C PRO A 110 18.90 -12.41 7.32
N TYR A 111 18.84 -13.71 7.02
CA TYR A 111 17.95 -14.62 7.77
C TYR A 111 18.28 -14.69 9.27
N SER A 112 19.54 -14.50 9.66
CA SER A 112 19.98 -14.47 11.07
C SER A 112 19.36 -13.31 11.86
N GLU A 113 18.94 -12.24 11.19
CA GLU A 113 18.31 -11.09 11.82
C GLU A 113 16.80 -11.25 11.95
N ILE A 114 16.20 -12.31 11.38
CA ILE A 114 14.77 -12.62 11.47
C ILE A 114 14.56 -13.64 12.59
N ALA A 115 13.95 -13.18 13.69
CA ALA A 115 13.63 -14.00 14.83
C ALA A 115 12.45 -14.94 14.52
N THR A 116 11.34 -14.33 14.07
CA THR A 116 10.12 -15.06 13.74
C THR A 116 9.41 -14.42 12.55
N ALA A 117 8.60 -15.21 11.86
CA ALA A 117 7.71 -14.72 10.81
C ALA A 117 6.30 -15.29 10.99
N LYS A 118 5.27 -14.50 10.70
CA LYS A 118 3.88 -14.98 10.71
C LYS A 118 3.01 -14.29 9.68
N LEU A 119 1.93 -14.98 9.27
CA LEU A 119 0.86 -14.40 8.46
C LEU A 119 -0.25 -13.86 9.36
N ILE A 120 -0.69 -12.64 9.10
CA ILE A 120 -1.85 -12.02 9.74
C ILE A 120 -2.91 -11.77 8.67
N HIS A 121 -4.09 -12.36 8.85
CA HIS A 121 -5.29 -12.02 8.10
C HIS A 121 -5.97 -10.86 8.81
N GLU A 122 -5.79 -9.65 8.28
CA GLU A 122 -6.31 -8.43 8.91
C GLU A 122 -7.64 -8.03 8.26
N VAL A 123 -8.69 -7.91 9.05
CA VAL A 123 -9.98 -7.34 8.64
C VAL A 123 -10.10 -5.97 9.29
N GLN A 124 -10.06 -4.92 8.48
CA GLN A 124 -10.20 -3.53 8.92
C GLN A 124 -11.61 -3.03 8.62
N ARG A 125 -12.29 -2.50 9.63
CA ARG A 125 -13.49 -1.68 9.42
C ARG A 125 -13.07 -0.22 9.38
N VAL A 126 -13.39 0.46 8.29
CA VAL A 126 -13.06 1.87 8.10
C VAL A 126 -14.36 2.62 7.86
N ALA A 127 -14.49 3.79 8.49
CA ALA A 127 -15.54 4.73 8.18
C ALA A 127 -15.45 5.16 6.72
N ASP A 128 -16.56 5.05 6.02
CA ASP A 128 -16.72 5.41 4.62
C ASP A 128 -18.01 6.22 4.46
N ARG A 129 -18.27 6.70 3.25
CA ARG A 129 -19.54 7.36 2.93
C ARG A 129 -20.19 6.72 1.73
N ASP A 130 -21.51 6.56 1.81
CA ASP A 130 -22.29 6.09 0.67
C ASP A 130 -22.47 7.20 -0.39
N GLU A 131 -23.15 6.87 -1.50
CA GLU A 131 -23.45 7.81 -2.58
C GLU A 131 -24.28 9.02 -2.12
N ASP A 132 -25.08 8.84 -1.06
CA ASP A 132 -25.90 9.88 -0.42
C ASP A 132 -25.13 10.62 0.71
N ASN A 133 -23.82 10.40 0.81
CA ASN A 133 -22.92 11.02 1.79
C ASN A 133 -23.28 10.69 3.26
N ARG A 134 -23.98 9.58 3.50
CA ARG A 134 -24.28 9.04 4.83
C ARG A 134 -23.10 8.20 5.34
N PRO A 135 -22.87 8.19 6.66
CA PRO A 135 -21.83 7.35 7.25
C PRO A 135 -22.13 5.88 6.99
N THR A 136 -21.18 5.18 6.37
CA THR A 136 -21.21 3.74 6.16
C THR A 136 -19.88 3.12 6.60
N GLU A 137 -19.84 1.80 6.67
CA GLU A 137 -18.63 1.06 7.04
C GLU A 137 -18.16 0.22 5.87
N THR A 138 -16.91 0.42 5.46
CA THR A 138 -16.27 -0.42 4.46
C THR A 138 -15.34 -1.40 5.15
N THR A 139 -15.60 -2.70 4.95
CA THR A 139 -14.72 -3.77 5.42
C THR A 139 -13.60 -4.04 4.41
N ARG A 140 -12.36 -3.86 4.82
CA ARG A 140 -11.16 -4.17 4.02
C ARG A 140 -10.47 -5.40 4.57
N LYS A 141 -10.22 -6.38 3.70
CA LYS A 141 -9.43 -7.57 4.02
C LYS A 141 -8.01 -7.39 3.50
N ARG A 142 -7.02 -7.45 4.38
CA ARG A 142 -5.59 -7.37 4.06
C ARG A 142 -4.91 -8.66 4.53
N ARG A 143 -3.81 -9.01 3.87
CA ARG A 143 -2.90 -10.06 4.32
C ARG A 143 -1.61 -9.37 4.66
N VAL A 144 -1.09 -9.59 5.87
CA VAL A 144 0.12 -8.93 6.33
C VAL A 144 1.10 -9.99 6.81
N VAL A 145 2.30 -9.97 6.25
CA VAL A 145 3.41 -10.77 6.77
C VAL A 145 4.11 -9.94 7.83
N GLU A 146 4.13 -10.43 9.07
CA GLU A 146 4.89 -9.83 10.17
C GLU A 146 6.22 -10.57 10.33
N LEU A 147 7.31 -9.82 10.31
CA LEU A 147 8.66 -10.29 10.62
C LEU A 147 9.12 -9.64 11.93
N GLU A 148 9.50 -10.47 12.89
CA GLU A 148 10.15 -10.03 14.11
C GLU A 148 11.67 -10.02 13.89
N LEU A 149 12.30 -8.89 14.17
CA LEU A 149 13.71 -8.62 13.89
C LEU A 149 14.52 -8.64 15.19
N ASN A 150 15.66 -9.33 15.16
CA ASN A 150 16.63 -9.39 16.25
C ASN A 150 17.54 -8.15 16.30
N GLY A 151 17.84 -7.55 15.15
CA GLY A 151 18.80 -6.45 14.99
C GLY A 151 18.24 -5.05 15.24
N ASP A 152 19.13 -4.04 15.20
CA ASP A 152 18.76 -2.63 15.26
C ASP A 152 18.12 -2.19 13.93
N SER A 153 16.83 -1.83 13.98
CA SER A 153 16.06 -1.38 12.81
C SER A 153 15.91 0.14 12.74
N ARG A 154 16.70 0.93 13.48
CA ARG A 154 16.60 2.41 13.44
C ARG A 154 16.83 3.00 12.06
N GLN A 155 17.86 2.53 11.35
CA GLN A 155 18.14 3.01 9.99
C GLN A 155 16.99 2.69 9.03
N LEU A 156 16.37 1.52 9.20
CA LEU A 156 15.19 1.10 8.46
C LEU A 156 13.98 2.00 8.77
N ALA A 157 13.74 2.33 10.04
CA ALA A 157 12.68 3.23 10.47
C ALA A 157 12.82 4.61 9.82
N ILE A 158 14.03 5.18 9.85
CA ILE A 158 14.34 6.49 9.27
C ILE A 158 14.11 6.46 7.74
N ALA A 159 14.57 5.41 7.06
CA ALA A 159 14.39 5.28 5.62
C ALA A 159 12.89 5.18 5.24
N ILE A 160 12.11 4.35 5.95
CA ILE A 160 10.67 4.23 5.73
C ILE A 160 9.96 5.57 5.99
N ALA A 161 10.29 6.27 7.08
CA ALA A 161 9.72 7.58 7.39
C ALA A 161 10.07 8.61 6.31
N SER A 162 11.32 8.67 5.85
CA SER A 162 11.74 9.59 4.78
C SER A 162 11.03 9.33 3.45
N GLU A 163 10.73 8.07 3.12
CA GLU A 163 9.96 7.70 1.93
C GLU A 163 8.50 8.12 2.08
N GLN A 164 7.90 7.88 3.25
CA GLN A 164 6.55 8.34 3.56
C GLN A 164 6.46 9.86 3.44
N ASP A 165 7.38 10.58 4.06
CA ASP A 165 7.46 12.03 3.99
C ASP A 165 7.66 12.51 2.56
N THR A 166 8.52 11.87 1.75
CA THR A 166 8.72 12.24 0.35
C THR A 166 7.45 12.07 -0.49
N VAL A 167 6.76 10.95 -0.31
CA VAL A 167 5.50 10.64 -1.01
C VAL A 167 4.41 11.61 -0.59
N LEU A 168 4.35 11.97 0.70
CA LEU A 168 3.36 12.90 1.24
C LEU A 168 3.69 14.36 0.91
N ALA A 169 4.97 14.76 0.95
CA ALA A 169 5.45 16.13 0.79
C ALA A 169 5.53 16.58 -0.67
N LYS A 170 5.73 15.70 -1.66
CA LYS A 170 5.64 16.12 -3.09
C LYS A 170 4.23 16.52 -3.52
N THR A 171 3.22 16.35 -2.65
CA THR A 171 1.92 17.02 -2.78
C THR A 171 2.01 18.55 -2.52
N ARG A 172 3.06 19.05 -1.85
CA ARG A 172 3.23 20.48 -1.50
C ARG A 172 3.75 21.35 -2.65
N ILE A 173 4.51 20.82 -3.59
CA ILE A 173 5.21 21.65 -4.59
C ILE A 173 4.34 21.79 -5.85
N GLY A 174 3.46 22.79 -5.83
CA GLY A 174 2.75 23.28 -7.03
C GLY A 174 1.26 22.97 -7.14
N ALA A 175 0.64 22.34 -6.14
CA ALA A 175 -0.81 22.16 -6.09
C ALA A 175 -1.36 22.72 -4.77
N GLU A 176 -2.06 23.86 -4.83
CA GLU A 176 -2.87 24.41 -3.72
C GLU A 176 -4.04 23.51 -3.30
N ARG A 177 -4.09 22.26 -3.79
CA ARG A 177 -5.15 21.31 -3.51
C ARG A 177 -4.55 20.03 -2.93
N PRO A 178 -5.08 19.51 -1.81
CA PRO A 178 -4.69 18.21 -1.31
C PRO A 178 -4.91 17.17 -2.43
N SER A 179 -3.83 16.48 -2.81
CA SER A 179 -3.92 15.37 -3.76
C SER A 179 -4.88 14.31 -3.21
N THR A 180 -5.92 14.00 -3.97
CA THR A 180 -6.93 12.98 -3.62
C THR A 180 -6.42 11.56 -3.81
N ARG A 181 -5.13 11.37 -4.09
CA ARG A 181 -4.57 10.06 -4.43
C ARG A 181 -4.31 9.24 -3.17
N TYR A 182 -4.82 8.02 -3.19
CA TYR A 182 -4.43 6.98 -2.25
C TYR A 182 -2.94 6.65 -2.41
N HIS A 183 -2.18 6.75 -1.32
CA HIS A 183 -0.76 6.39 -1.29
C HIS A 183 -0.61 5.02 -0.65
N HIS A 184 -0.11 4.06 -1.44
CA HIS A 184 0.06 2.69 -0.99
C HIS A 184 1.44 2.49 -0.36
N PHE A 185 1.47 2.25 0.95
CA PHE A 185 2.68 1.93 1.71
C PHE A 185 2.67 0.43 2.07
N PRO A 186 3.34 -0.43 1.28
CA PRO A 186 3.30 -1.86 1.46
C PRO A 186 4.12 -2.35 2.66
N VAL A 187 5.02 -1.53 3.21
CA VAL A 187 5.89 -1.92 4.32
C VAL A 187 5.78 -0.87 5.42
N ARG A 188 5.66 -1.34 6.66
CA ARG A 188 5.52 -0.52 7.86
C ARG A 188 6.35 -1.10 8.98
N LEU A 189 6.80 -0.24 9.88
CA LEU A 189 7.54 -0.61 11.08
C LEU A 189 6.81 -0.07 12.32
N PRO A 190 5.78 -0.77 12.83
CA PRO A 190 5.05 -0.32 14.02
C PRO A 190 5.92 -0.26 15.28
N THR A 191 6.93 -1.13 15.37
CA THR A 191 7.89 -1.16 16.47
C THR A 191 9.27 -1.41 15.87
N MET A 192 10.34 -0.94 16.53
CA MET A 192 11.74 -1.13 16.09
C MET A 192 12.18 -2.59 15.88
N LYS A 193 11.35 -3.57 16.25
CA LYS A 193 11.60 -5.00 16.03
C LYS A 193 10.53 -5.69 15.21
N ARG A 194 9.50 -5.00 14.72
CA ARG A 194 8.40 -5.61 13.98
C ARG A 194 8.23 -4.93 12.65
N LEU A 195 8.49 -5.67 11.59
CA LEU A 195 8.29 -5.25 10.21
C LEU A 195 7.01 -5.89 9.67
N MET A 196 6.06 -5.07 9.24
CA MET A 196 4.80 -5.51 8.64
C MET A 196 4.85 -5.26 7.14
N ILE A 197 4.55 -6.30 6.36
CA ILE A 197 4.54 -6.25 4.90
C ILE A 197 3.13 -6.61 4.41
N GLU A 198 2.44 -5.65 3.82
CA GLU A 198 1.13 -5.86 3.20
C GLU A 198 1.29 -6.68 1.91
N TRP A 199 0.71 -7.87 1.92
CA TRP A 199 0.87 -8.86 0.86
C TRP A 199 -0.19 -8.71 -0.24
N GLY A 200 0.13 -7.90 -1.24
CA GLY A 200 -0.63 -7.75 -2.49
C GLY A 200 -0.02 -8.46 -3.70
N VAL A 201 1.01 -9.28 -3.48
CA VAL A 201 1.86 -9.85 -4.53
C VAL A 201 1.63 -11.35 -4.75
N VAL A 202 2.15 -11.86 -5.86
CA VAL A 202 2.22 -13.29 -6.22
C VAL A 202 3.68 -13.71 -6.34
N PRO A 203 4.05 -14.94 -5.92
CA PRO A 203 3.22 -15.97 -5.28
C PRO A 203 2.56 -15.57 -3.94
N ALA A 204 1.60 -16.37 -3.46
CA ALA A 204 0.87 -16.11 -2.22
C ALA A 204 1.79 -16.09 -0.99
N ALA A 205 1.36 -15.40 0.08
CA ALA A 205 2.14 -15.26 1.31
C ALA A 205 2.49 -16.61 1.93
N ASP A 206 1.61 -17.60 1.80
CA ASP A 206 1.84 -18.96 2.29
C ASP A 206 3.05 -19.62 1.63
N VAL A 207 3.25 -19.39 0.33
CA VAL A 207 4.41 -19.89 -0.43
C VAL A 207 5.69 -19.20 0.01
N PHE A 208 5.61 -17.90 0.34
CA PHE A 208 6.73 -17.16 0.91
C PHE A 208 7.12 -17.71 2.29
N LEU A 209 6.14 -17.92 3.17
CA LEU A 209 6.39 -18.41 4.52
C LEU A 209 6.89 -19.86 4.52
N ASP A 210 6.34 -20.73 3.68
CA ASP A 210 6.83 -22.11 3.50
C ASP A 210 8.30 -22.14 3.06
N ALA A 211 8.68 -21.23 2.14
CA ALA A 211 10.07 -21.07 1.75
C ALA A 211 10.97 -20.54 2.90
N LEU A 212 10.40 -19.72 3.79
CA LEU A 212 11.08 -19.12 4.93
C LEU A 212 11.25 -20.09 6.10
N THR A 213 10.41 -21.11 6.21
CA THR A 213 10.46 -22.15 7.26
C THR A 213 11.83 -22.86 7.33
N ARG A 214 12.57 -22.91 6.21
CA ARG A 214 13.93 -23.47 6.18
C ARG A 214 14.99 -22.61 6.85
N HIS A 215 14.71 -21.32 7.09
CA HIS A 215 15.69 -20.35 7.53
C HIS A 215 15.33 -19.66 8.86
N THR A 216 14.06 -19.61 9.23
CA THR A 216 13.59 -19.00 10.49
C THR A 216 12.34 -19.69 11.05
N LEU A 217 11.99 -19.36 12.28
CA LEU A 217 10.79 -19.86 12.94
C LEU A 217 9.54 -19.19 12.36
N VAL A 218 8.72 -19.96 11.65
CA VAL A 218 7.41 -19.51 11.16
C VAL A 218 6.33 -19.89 12.17
N ARG A 219 5.64 -18.88 12.72
CA ARG A 219 4.52 -19.07 13.66
C ARG A 219 3.22 -19.30 12.89
N PRO A 220 2.22 -19.95 13.51
CA PRO A 220 0.92 -20.16 12.87
C PRO A 220 0.27 -18.82 12.48
N ALA A 221 -0.53 -18.86 11.42
CA ALA A 221 -1.27 -17.71 10.94
C ALA A 221 -2.28 -17.23 12.00
N GLU A 222 -2.43 -15.92 12.08
CA GLU A 222 -3.33 -15.25 13.03
C GLU A 222 -4.40 -14.46 12.27
N SER A 223 -5.61 -14.42 12.81
CA SER A 223 -6.66 -13.53 12.31
C SER A 223 -6.80 -12.33 13.24
N ALA A 224 -6.65 -11.13 12.70
CA ALA A 224 -6.80 -9.89 13.44
C ALA A 224 -7.98 -9.10 12.87
N THR A 225 -8.91 -8.70 13.73
CA THR A 225 -9.94 -7.73 13.36
C THR A 225 -9.58 -6.39 14.00
N LYS A 226 -9.46 -5.34 13.19
CA LYS A 226 -9.24 -3.98 13.67
C LYS A 226 -10.42 -3.11 13.31
N ASP A 227 -10.97 -2.47 14.33
CA ASP A 227 -11.96 -1.43 14.15
C ASP A 227 -11.24 -0.08 14.14
N LEU A 228 -11.20 0.54 12.96
CA LEU A 228 -10.62 1.87 12.75
C LEU A 228 -11.70 2.95 12.69
N THR A 229 -12.95 2.63 13.05
CA THR A 229 -13.97 3.65 13.24
C THR A 229 -13.59 4.51 14.44
N VAL A 230 -13.54 5.82 14.23
CA VAL A 230 -13.26 6.77 15.30
C VAL A 230 -14.59 7.30 15.80
N ASN A 231 -14.89 7.06 17.08
CA ASN A 231 -16.15 7.45 17.69
C ASN A 231 -15.91 8.46 18.82
N ASP A 232 -16.92 9.29 19.08
CA ASP A 232 -16.89 10.34 20.12
C ASP A 232 -16.77 9.76 21.55
N THR A 233 -17.04 8.48 21.71
CA THR A 233 -16.94 7.76 22.99
C THR A 233 -15.50 7.37 23.37
N LEU A 234 -14.55 7.50 22.43
CA LEU A 234 -13.14 7.20 22.67
C LEU A 234 -12.46 8.36 23.40
N THR A 235 -11.45 8.05 24.22
CA THR A 235 -10.61 9.10 24.81
C THR A 235 -9.86 9.86 23.71
N ARG A 236 -9.45 11.10 23.99
CA ARG A 236 -8.72 11.90 23.00
C ARG A 236 -7.42 11.21 22.53
N GLU A 237 -6.69 10.59 23.45
CA GLU A 237 -5.46 9.85 23.12
C GLU A 237 -5.76 8.64 22.22
N ASP A 238 -6.84 7.92 22.50
CA ASP A 238 -7.32 6.82 21.68
C ASP A 238 -7.75 7.25 20.28
N GLN A 239 -8.41 8.41 20.15
CA GLN A 239 -8.80 9.00 18.87
C GLN A 239 -7.56 9.38 18.05
N GLU A 240 -6.59 10.07 18.67
CA GLU A 240 -5.32 10.45 18.04
C GLU A 240 -4.56 9.20 17.55
N ASN A 241 -4.53 8.11 18.33
CA ASN A 241 -3.91 6.85 17.93
C ASN A 241 -4.61 6.19 16.73
N ARG A 242 -5.95 6.17 16.69
CA ARG A 242 -6.68 5.67 15.50
C ARG A 242 -6.42 6.52 14.26
N LEU A 243 -6.39 7.84 14.41
CA LEU A 243 -6.08 8.75 13.31
C LEU A 243 -4.67 8.51 12.76
N LEU A 244 -3.70 8.27 13.65
CA LEU A 244 -2.35 7.86 13.26
C LEU A 244 -2.34 6.53 12.50
N GLU A 245 -3.03 5.51 13.01
CA GLU A 245 -3.13 4.21 12.32
C GLU A 245 -3.77 4.34 10.92
N LEU A 246 -4.79 5.19 10.77
CA LEU A 246 -5.39 5.49 9.47
C LEU A 246 -4.37 6.08 8.50
N VAL A 247 -3.56 7.05 8.94
CA VAL A 247 -2.55 7.68 8.08
C VAL A 247 -1.42 6.71 7.75
N GLU A 248 -0.89 5.97 8.73
CA GLU A 248 0.11 4.92 8.50
C GLU A 248 -0.42 3.84 7.53
N SER A 249 -1.73 3.61 7.50
CA SER A 249 -2.39 2.70 6.54
C SER A 249 -2.58 3.26 5.12
N GLY A 250 -2.13 4.49 4.88
CA GLY A 250 -2.27 5.23 3.62
C GLY A 250 -3.61 5.97 3.46
N GLN A 251 -4.41 6.07 4.53
CA GLN A 251 -5.76 6.63 4.52
C GLN A 251 -5.81 8.07 5.08
N LYS A 252 -4.86 8.92 4.66
CA LYS A 252 -4.74 10.31 5.14
C LYS A 252 -6.03 11.12 4.97
N LEU A 253 -6.75 10.94 3.86
CA LEU A 253 -8.01 11.67 3.62
C LEU A 253 -9.12 11.26 4.60
N VAL A 254 -9.24 9.96 4.89
CA VAL A 254 -10.21 9.46 5.88
C VAL A 254 -9.85 10.00 7.26
N ALA A 255 -8.57 9.95 7.64
CA ALA A 255 -8.09 10.56 8.88
C ALA A 255 -8.40 12.08 8.96
N ILE A 256 -8.20 12.84 7.88
CA ILE A 256 -8.56 14.27 7.84
C ILE A 256 -10.07 14.45 7.98
N ALA A 257 -10.88 13.66 7.27
CA ALA A 257 -12.34 13.74 7.34
C ALA A 257 -12.86 13.43 8.76
N GLU A 258 -12.29 12.42 9.41
CA GLU A 258 -12.59 12.06 10.79
C GLU A 258 -12.14 13.15 11.77
N ALA A 259 -10.93 13.70 11.62
CA ALA A 259 -10.45 14.80 12.47
C ALA A 259 -11.36 16.04 12.36
N ARG A 260 -11.85 16.37 11.16
CA ARG A 260 -12.83 17.45 10.97
C ARG A 260 -14.14 17.18 11.70
N ARG A 261 -14.61 15.93 11.70
CA ARG A 261 -15.87 15.53 12.35
C ARG A 261 -15.75 15.59 13.87
N LEU A 262 -14.68 15.00 14.42
CA LEU A 262 -14.48 14.84 15.86
C LEU A 262 -14.13 16.16 16.57
N TYR A 263 -13.28 16.98 15.93
CA TYR A 263 -12.76 18.21 16.54
C TYR A 263 -13.37 19.49 15.96
N ALA A 264 -14.36 19.37 15.07
CA ALA A 264 -14.99 20.49 14.36
C ALA A 264 -13.99 21.38 13.58
N TYR A 265 -12.83 20.83 13.20
CA TYR A 265 -11.80 21.56 12.47
C TYR A 265 -12.21 21.86 11.02
N ASN A 266 -11.71 22.98 10.49
CA ASN A 266 -11.73 23.21 9.05
C ASN A 266 -10.73 22.29 8.32
N LEU A 267 -10.78 22.26 6.99
CA LEU A 267 -9.94 21.33 6.21
C LEU A 267 -8.44 21.54 6.45
N THR A 268 -8.01 22.80 6.54
CA THR A 268 -6.61 23.16 6.74
C THR A 268 -6.14 22.83 8.16
N GLU A 269 -6.95 23.13 9.16
CA GLU A 269 -6.68 22.80 10.57
C GLU A 269 -6.58 21.29 10.78
N ALA A 270 -7.52 20.52 10.22
CA ALA A 270 -7.48 19.07 10.31
C ALA A 270 -6.26 18.48 9.61
N GLN A 271 -5.85 19.06 8.47
CA GLN A 271 -4.61 18.65 7.80
C GLN A 271 -3.38 18.93 8.67
N SER A 272 -3.26 20.15 9.21
CA SER A 272 -2.14 20.53 10.08
C SER A 272 -2.09 19.66 11.34
N PHE A 273 -3.23 19.40 11.96
CA PHE A 273 -3.33 18.53 13.14
C PHE A 273 -2.82 17.11 12.86
N ILE A 274 -3.24 16.52 11.74
CA ILE A 274 -2.75 15.19 11.33
C ILE A 274 -1.24 15.21 11.05
N GLU A 275 -0.72 16.28 10.44
CA GLU A 275 0.72 16.42 10.17
C GLU A 275 1.54 16.57 11.47
N GLU A 276 1.04 17.33 12.45
CA GLU A 276 1.64 17.44 13.78
C GLU A 276 1.65 16.10 14.53
N LEU A 277 0.55 15.34 14.46
CA LEU A 277 0.47 14.01 15.05
C LEU A 277 1.52 13.07 14.45
N LEU A 278 1.69 13.06 13.13
CA LEU A 278 2.72 12.25 12.47
C LEU A 278 4.13 12.64 12.93
N HIS A 279 4.41 13.94 12.99
CA HIS A 279 5.72 14.42 13.42
C HIS A 279 6.03 14.01 14.86
N LYS A 280 5.06 14.14 15.76
CA LYS A 280 5.16 13.72 17.17
C LYS A 280 5.36 12.20 17.30
N ASN A 281 4.69 11.40 16.47
CA ASN A 281 4.83 9.95 16.48
C ASN A 281 6.21 9.50 15.98
N ASN A 282 6.70 10.10 14.89
CA ASN A 282 8.02 9.80 14.34
C ASN A 282 9.15 10.21 15.30
N ALA A 283 8.97 11.26 16.10
CA ALA A 283 9.93 11.65 17.14
C ALA A 283 9.96 10.73 18.37
N ARG A 284 8.91 9.91 18.58
CA ARG A 284 8.80 8.97 19.71
C ARG A 284 9.34 7.57 19.41
N LYS A 285 9.47 7.21 18.12
CA LYS A 285 9.98 5.90 17.67
C LYS A 285 11.50 5.90 17.66
#